data_AF-A0A503PBH6-F1
#
_entry.id   AF-A0A503PBH6-F1
#
_cell.length_a   1.000
_cell.length_b   1.000
_cell.length_c   1.000
_cell.angle_alpha   90.00
_cell.angle_beta   90.00
_cell.angle_gamma   90.00
#
_symmetry.space_group_name_H-M   'P 1'
#
loop_
_entity.id
_entity.type
_entity.pdbx_description
1 polymer ?
#
loop_
_entity_poly.entity_id
_entity_poly.type
_entity_poly.pdbx_seq_one_letter_code
_entity_poly.pdbx_strand_id
1 'polypeptide(L)' 'MPSFPTEVDYLWRAFHRLSARRGSTGFGPAAISWFDLDAFQRFTGASFAPWEVETLERLDQAYMAELGRQRAG' A
#
# COMPACT_ATOMS: atom_id res chain seq x y z
N MET A 1 -12.75 7.21 -5.39
CA MET A 1 -11.37 7.61 -5.03
C MET A 1 -11.38 9.09 -4.72
N PRO A 2 -10.54 9.58 -3.79
CA PRO A 2 -10.36 11.01 -3.55
C PRO A 2 -9.86 11.71 -4.82
N SER A 3 -10.16 13.00 -4.99
CA SER A 3 -9.61 13.80 -6.08
C SER A 3 -8.16 14.16 -5.76
N PHE A 4 -7.21 13.39 -6.29
CA PHE A 4 -5.78 13.67 -6.23
C PHE A 4 -5.29 14.30 -7.53
N PRO A 5 -4.14 14.99 -7.53
CA PRO A 5 -3.44 15.30 -8.77
C PRO A 5 -3.24 14.03 -9.60
N THR A 6 -3.50 14.12 -10.90
CA THR A 6 -3.42 12.97 -11.84
C THR A 6 -2.06 12.29 -11.77
N GLU A 7 -1.02 13.07 -11.50
CA GLU A 7 0.37 12.66 -11.42
C GLU A 7 0.61 11.64 -10.31
N VAL A 8 -0.18 11.58 -9.24
CA VAL A 8 0.02 10.63 -8.12
C VAL A 8 -1.11 9.60 -8.00
N ASP A 9 -2.10 9.65 -8.88
CA ASP A 9 -3.25 8.73 -8.87
C ASP A 9 -2.82 7.26 -9.00
N TYR A 10 -1.75 6.99 -9.75
CA TYR A 10 -1.23 5.63 -9.90
C TYR A 10 -0.70 5.05 -8.59
N LEU A 11 -0.15 5.87 -7.67
CA LEU A 11 0.30 5.41 -6.35
C LEU A 11 -0.88 4.98 -5.49
N TRP A 12 -1.98 5.72 -5.53
CA TRP A 12 -3.21 5.36 -4.81
C TRP A 12 -3.80 4.05 -5.36
N ARG A 13 -3.81 3.88 -6.69
CA ARG A 13 -4.23 2.63 -7.33
C ARG A 13 -3.30 1.46 -6.97
N ALA A 14 -1.99 1.68 -6.98
CA ALA A 14 -1.00 0.67 -6.60
C ALA A 14 -1.19 0.24 -5.14
N PHE A 15 -1.32 1.20 -4.22
CA PHE A 15 -1.60 0.95 -2.81
C PHE A 15 -2.85 0.10 -2.62
N HIS A 16 -3.99 0.46 -3.26
CA HIS A 16 -5.20 -0.34 -3.16
C HIS A 16 -5.02 -1.77 -3.68
N ARG A 17 -4.30 -1.95 -4.78
CA ARG A 17 -4.05 -3.28 -5.37
C ARG A 17 -3.15 -4.14 -4.49
N LEU A 18 -2.09 -3.56 -3.92
CA LEU A 18 -1.21 -4.21 -2.96
C LEU A 18 -1.98 -4.55 -1.68
N SER A 19 -2.71 -3.57 -1.15
CA SER A 19 -3.45 -3.71 0.11
C SER A 19 -4.52 -4.80 0.06
N ALA A 20 -5.12 -5.05 -1.11
CA ALA A 20 -6.10 -6.10 -1.31
C ALA A 20 -5.49 -7.50 -1.45
N ARG A 21 -4.17 -7.61 -1.67
CA ARG A 21 -3.46 -8.88 -1.95
C ARG A 21 -2.49 -9.31 -0.86
N ARG A 22 -2.13 -8.40 0.04
CA ARG A 22 -1.24 -8.70 1.16
C ARG A 22 -1.76 -9.87 2.00
N GLY A 23 -0.84 -10.55 2.66
CA GLY A 23 -1.18 -11.60 3.61
C GLY A 23 -1.91 -11.11 4.86
N SER A 24 -2.21 -12.05 5.75
CA SER A 24 -2.78 -11.80 7.08
C SER A 24 -1.86 -12.41 8.15
N THR A 25 -1.77 -11.78 9.32
CA THR A 25 -1.00 -12.26 10.47
C THR A 25 -1.85 -13.08 11.46
N GLY A 26 -3.12 -13.36 11.11
CA GLY A 26 -4.10 -13.98 12.02
C GLY A 26 -4.79 -12.99 12.96
N PHE A 27 -4.20 -11.81 13.19
CA PHE A 27 -4.78 -10.70 13.96
C PHE A 27 -5.20 -9.50 13.09
N GLY A 28 -5.03 -9.63 11.77
CA GLY A 28 -5.34 -8.60 10.80
C GLY A 28 -4.49 -8.71 9.54
N PRO A 29 -4.66 -7.77 8.60
CA PRO A 29 -3.80 -7.66 7.43
C PRO A 29 -2.32 -7.49 7.86
N ALA A 30 -1.40 -8.10 7.12
CA ALA A 30 0.03 -7.84 7.27
C ALA A 30 0.40 -6.44 6.75
N ALA A 31 1.56 -5.90 7.11
CA ALA A 31 2.11 -4.74 6.41
C ALA A 31 2.49 -5.12 4.96
N ILE A 32 2.46 -4.15 4.04
CA ILE A 32 3.03 -4.34 2.70
C ILE A 32 4.53 -4.51 2.86
N SER A 33 5.07 -5.63 2.40
CA SER A 33 6.49 -5.92 2.48
C SER A 33 7.24 -5.50 1.21
N TRP A 34 8.57 -5.46 1.30
CA TRP A 34 9.44 -5.30 0.13
C TRP A 34 9.25 -6.41 -0.91
N PHE A 35 8.91 -7.63 -0.46
CA PHE A 35 8.59 -8.74 -1.37
C PHE A 35 7.27 -8.50 -2.12
N ASP A 36 6.27 -7.91 -1.48
CA ASP A 36 5.01 -7.54 -2.14
C ASP A 36 5.26 -6.46 -3.20
N LEU A 37 6.09 -5.46 -2.89
CA LEU A 37 6.46 -4.40 -3.82
C LEU A 37 7.27 -4.94 -5.01
N ASP A 38 8.30 -5.75 -4.76
CA ASP A 38 9.10 -6.39 -5.80
C ASP A 38 8.24 -7.28 -6.70
N ALA A 39 7.39 -8.13 -6.12
CA ALA A 39 6.45 -8.96 -6.87
C ALA A 39 5.49 -8.10 -7.71
N PHE A 40 4.92 -7.04 -7.12
CA PHE A 40 4.01 -6.14 -7.83
C PHE A 40 4.67 -5.48 -9.04
N GLN A 41 5.89 -4.95 -8.89
CA GLN A 41 6.64 -4.37 -10.01
C GLN A 41 6.88 -5.39 -11.12
N ARG A 42 7.29 -6.62 -10.76
CA ARG A 42 7.54 -7.70 -11.74
C ARG A 42 6.28 -8.12 -12.49
N PHE A 43 5.14 -8.28 -11.80
CA PHE A 43 3.89 -8.74 -12.43
C PHE A 43 3.14 -7.66 -13.20
N THR A 44 3.35 -6.39 -12.86
CA THR A 44 2.63 -5.27 -13.49
C THR A 44 3.47 -4.49 -14.49
N GLY A 45 4.79 -4.68 -14.49
CA GLY A 45 5.72 -3.84 -15.26
C GLY A 45 5.89 -2.43 -14.68
N ALA A 46 5.32 -2.14 -13.50
CA ALA A 46 5.54 -0.88 -12.82
C ALA A 46 6.99 -0.78 -12.33
N SER A 47 7.54 0.44 -12.34
CA SER A 47 8.84 0.75 -11.77
C SER A 47 8.67 1.95 -10.86
N PHE A 48 8.89 1.76 -9.56
CA PHE A 48 8.77 2.81 -8.58
C PHE A 48 10.12 3.46 -8.29
N ALA A 49 10.15 4.78 -8.29
CA ALA A 49 11.26 5.57 -7.78
C ALA A 49 11.35 5.46 -6.24
N PRO A 50 12.50 5.78 -5.62
CA PRO A 50 12.66 5.68 -4.17
C PRO A 50 11.59 6.44 -3.36
N TRP A 51 11.23 7.65 -3.79
CA TRP A 51 10.21 8.45 -3.11
C TRP A 51 8.79 7.88 -3.28
N GLU A 52 8.54 7.13 -4.35
CA GLU A 52 7.25 6.47 -4.61
C GLU A 52 7.09 5.24 -3.71
N VAL A 53 8.17 4.47 -3.54
CA VAL A 53 8.23 3.38 -2.56
C VAL A 53 7.98 3.92 -1.15
N GLU A 54 8.69 4.97 -0.75
CA GLU A 54 8.50 5.61 0.55
C GLU A 54 7.06 6.12 0.73
N THR A 55 6.46 6.66 -0.34
CA THR A 55 5.05 7.10 -0.31
C THR A 55 4.11 5.92 -0.06
N LEU A 56 4.31 4.77 -0.72
CA LEU A 56 3.51 3.57 -0.50
C LEU A 56 3.68 3.02 0.93
N GLU A 57 4.89 3.05 1.49
CA GLU A 57 5.16 2.66 2.88
C GLU A 57 4.42 3.57 3.87
N ARG A 58 4.46 4.89 3.66
CA ARG A 58 3.76 5.87 4.51
C ARG A 58 2.24 5.72 4.42
N LEU A 59 1.71 5.48 3.23
CA LEU A 59 0.29 5.17 3.03
C LEU A 59 -0.11 3.91 3.81
N ASP A 60 0.75 2.89 3.77
CA ASP A 60 0.50 1.65 4.49
C ASP A 60 0.48 1.83 6.00
N GLN A 61 1.47 2.54 6.54
CA GLN A 61 1.54 2.87 7.96
C GLN A 61 0.30 3.65 8.42
N ALA A 62 -0.14 4.64 7.65
CA ALA A 62 -1.33 5.42 7.96
C ALA A 62 -2.60 4.57 7.97
N TYR A 63 -2.76 3.68 6.97
CA TYR A 63 -3.88 2.74 6.91
C TYR A 63 -3.89 1.78 8.11
N MET A 64 -2.73 1.19 8.46
CA MET A 64 -2.62 0.26 9.57
C MET A 64 -2.90 0.95 10.92
N ALA A 65 -2.46 2.20 11.10
CA ALA A 65 -2.75 2.98 12.30
C ALA A 65 -4.24 3.31 12.45
N GLU A 66 -4.92 3.70 11.36
CA GLU A 66 -6.37 3.92 11.35
C GLU A 66 -7.14 2.62 11.64
N LEU A 67 -6.75 1.52 11.00
CA LEU A 67 -7.38 0.22 11.21
C LEU A 67 -7.21 -0.26 12.67
N GLY A 68 -6.05 0.00 13.28
CA GLY A 68 -5.82 -0.25 14.70
C GLY A 68 -6.74 0.57 15.60
N ARG A 69 -6.91 1.87 15.30
CA ARG A 69 -7.85 2.74 16.04
C ARG A 69 -9.30 2.24 15.94
N GLN A 70 -9.74 1.83 14.75
CA GLN A 70 -11.09 1.32 14.54
C GLN A 70 -11.39 0.00 15.24
N ARG A 71 -10.38 -0.83 15.53
CA ARG A 71 -10.55 -2.08 16.29
C ARG A 71 -10.55 -1.90 17.80
N ALA A 72 -10.01 -0.78 18.28
CA ALA A 72 -9.87 -0.48 19.70
C ALA A 72 -11.07 0.29 20.28
N GLY A 73 -11.91 0.89 19.43
CA GLY A 73 -13.18 1.53 19.80
C GLY A 73 -14.36 0.60 19.57
#